data_AF-N1PXA8-F1
#
_entry.id   AF-N1PXA8-F1
#
_cell.length_a   1.000
_cell.length_b   1.000
_cell.length_c   1.000
_cell.angle_alpha   90.00
_cell.angle_beta   90.00
_cell.angle_gamma   90.00
#
_symmetry.space_group_name_H-M   'P 1'
#
loop_
_entity.id
_entity.type
_entity.pdbx_description
1 polymer ?
#
loop_
_entity_poly.entity_id
_entity_poly.type
_entity_poly.pdbx_seq_one_letter_code
_entity_poly.pdbx_strand_id
1 'polypeptide(L)'
;MADMKKALGEQAYPKVHAWVERFRQAATQAEQSNPGAGQIDEGAQAEEAIVKRILDSSFTEEHAITVDEGDVLGLRRGQRVSVVPVDFGSTHKDEGELVGLSRDEVVILSDVPGGRGQLRLHYPRINFKILLLA
;
A
#
# COMPACT_ATOMS: atom_id res chain seq x y z
N MET A 1 -6.31 38.79 0.08
CA MET A 1 -5.66 37.52 -0.30
C MET A 1 -5.62 37.45 -1.81
N ALA A 2 -4.49 37.06 -2.41
CA ALA A 2 -4.45 36.86 -3.86
C ALA A 2 -5.39 35.72 -4.25
N ASP A 3 -6.10 35.87 -5.37
CA ASP A 3 -6.92 34.79 -5.94
C ASP A 3 -6.01 33.63 -6.35
N MET A 4 -5.97 32.59 -5.52
CA MET A 4 -5.09 31.43 -5.68
C MET A 4 -5.34 30.69 -7.00
N LYS A 5 -6.59 30.68 -7.49
CA LYS A 5 -6.95 30.07 -8.78
C LYS A 5 -6.30 30.79 -9.94
N LYS A 6 -6.27 32.13 -9.89
CA LYS A 6 -5.59 32.93 -10.89
C LYS A 6 -4.07 32.83 -10.75
N ALA A 7 -3.57 32.84 -9.51
CA ALA A 7 -2.14 32.78 -9.23
C ALA A 7 -1.51 31.46 -9.70
N LEU A 8 -2.19 30.32 -9.55
CA LEU A 8 -1.74 28.99 -10.01
C LEU A 8 -2.40 28.55 -11.32
N GLY A 9 -3.02 29.48 -12.05
CA GLY A 9 -3.74 29.19 -13.28
C GLY A 9 -2.82 28.80 -14.44
N GLU A 10 -3.38 28.18 -15.47
CA GLU A 10 -2.66 27.75 -16.67
C GLU A 10 -1.95 28.92 -17.37
N GLN A 11 -2.54 30.12 -17.33
CA GLN A 11 -1.93 31.34 -17.89
C GLN A 11 -0.60 31.68 -17.20
N ALA A 12 -0.51 31.45 -15.88
CA ALA A 12 0.70 31.71 -15.10
C ALA A 12 1.70 30.55 -15.18
N TYR A 13 1.22 29.30 -15.27
CA TYR A 13 2.06 28.10 -15.28
C TYR A 13 1.71 27.11 -16.40
N PRO A 14 1.80 27.50 -17.68
CA PRO A 14 1.31 26.69 -18.79
C PRO A 14 2.04 25.35 -18.91
N LYS A 15 3.34 25.31 -18.58
CA LYS A 15 4.14 24.08 -18.61
C LYS A 15 3.75 23.08 -17.51
N VAL A 16 3.34 23.57 -16.35
CA VAL A 16 2.90 22.71 -15.23
C VAL A 16 1.57 22.07 -15.59
N HIS A 17 0.60 22.86 -16.04
CA HIS A 17 -0.69 22.35 -16.48
C HIS A 17 -0.54 21.39 -17.65
N ALA A 18 0.26 21.71 -18.67
CA ALA A 18 0.53 20.79 -19.77
C ALA A 18 1.18 19.46 -19.32
N TRP A 19 2.03 19.48 -18.29
CA TRP A 19 2.59 18.26 -17.72
C TRP A 19 1.55 17.44 -16.95
N VAL A 20 0.71 18.09 -16.13
CA VAL A 20 -0.41 17.44 -15.42
C VAL A 20 -1.36 16.78 -16.40
N GLU A 21 -1.70 17.45 -17.50
CA GLU A 21 -2.58 16.89 -18.53
C GLU A 21 -1.98 15.66 -19.20
N ARG A 22 -0.68 15.66 -19.53
CA ARG A 22 -0.01 14.46 -20.06
C ARG A 22 -0.05 13.30 -19.07
N PHE A 23 0.15 13.57 -17.78
CA PHE A 23 0.06 12.54 -16.74
C PHE A 23 -1.35 11.98 -16.61
N ARG A 24 -2.38 12.83 -16.57
CA ARG A 24 -3.79 12.41 -16.52
C ARG A 24 -4.16 11.53 -17.71
N GLN A 25 -3.77 11.94 -18.91
CA GLN A 25 -4.00 11.16 -20.13
C GLN A 25 -3.36 9.77 -20.04
N ALA A 26 -2.10 9.68 -19.58
CA ALA A 26 -1.43 8.40 -19.39
C ALA A 26 -2.13 7.52 -18.34
N ALA A 27 -2.58 8.09 -17.22
CA ALA A 27 -3.31 7.37 -16.19
C ALA A 27 -4.65 6.81 -16.69
N THR A 28 -5.44 7.62 -17.42
CA THR A 28 -6.69 7.18 -18.04
C THR A 28 -6.47 6.07 -19.06
N GLN A 29 -5.42 6.17 -19.88
CA GLN A 29 -5.08 5.10 -20.84
C GLN A 29 -4.70 3.79 -20.13
N ALA A 30 -3.94 3.87 -19.03
CA ALA A 30 -3.57 2.70 -18.24
C ALA A 30 -4.81 2.02 -17.63
N GLU A 31 -5.73 2.80 -17.06
CA GLU A 31 -7.00 2.30 -16.53
C GLU A 31 -7.81 1.58 -17.61
N GLN A 32 -7.97 2.19 -18.78
CA GLN A 32 -8.69 1.59 -19.92
C GLN A 32 -8.02 0.30 -20.42
N SER A 33 -6.70 0.19 -20.31
CA SER A 33 -5.93 -1.00 -20.74
C SER A 33 -5.97 -2.17 -19.75
N ASN A 34 -6.50 -1.97 -18.53
CA ASN A 34 -6.58 -2.99 -17.49
C ASN A 34 -8.05 -3.28 -17.06
N PRO A 35 -8.89 -3.84 -17.94
CA PRO A 35 -10.30 -4.10 -17.62
C PRO A 35 -10.51 -5.14 -16.50
N GLY A 36 -9.47 -5.92 -16.16
CA GLY A 36 -9.52 -6.94 -15.11
C GLY A 36 -9.53 -6.38 -13.67
N ALA A 37 -9.11 -5.13 -13.49
CA ALA A 37 -9.09 -4.46 -12.19
C ALA A 37 -10.45 -3.84 -11.80
N GLY A 38 -11.55 -4.31 -12.41
CA GLY A 38 -12.88 -3.73 -12.35
C GLY A 38 -13.31 -3.24 -10.96
N GLN A 39 -14.13 -2.19 -10.96
CA GLN A 39 -14.53 -1.39 -9.79
C GLN A 39 -14.87 -2.27 -8.58
N ILE A 40 -14.40 -1.84 -7.41
CA ILE A 40 -14.78 -2.44 -6.14
C ILE A 40 -15.98 -1.66 -5.62
N ASP A 41 -17.09 -2.36 -5.36
CA ASP A 41 -18.26 -1.78 -4.71
C ASP A 41 -17.92 -1.31 -3.30
N GLU A 42 -18.68 -0.37 -2.74
CA GLU A 42 -18.41 0.20 -1.42
C GLU A 42 -19.58 -0.04 -0.44
N GLY A 43 -19.27 0.04 0.85
CA GLY A 43 -20.27 -0.03 1.93
C GLY A 43 -20.53 -1.45 2.46
N ALA A 44 -21.31 -1.51 3.55
CA ALA A 44 -21.51 -2.73 4.33
C ALA A 44 -22.13 -3.90 3.54
N GLN A 45 -22.91 -3.60 2.49
CA GLN A 45 -23.53 -4.63 1.65
C GLN A 45 -22.53 -5.31 0.71
N ALA A 46 -21.41 -4.65 0.39
CA ALA A 46 -20.37 -5.16 -0.49
C ALA A 46 -19.21 -5.81 0.26
N GLU A 47 -19.04 -5.52 1.55
CA GLU A 47 -17.88 -5.93 2.36
C GLU A 47 -17.55 -7.42 2.23
N GLU A 48 -18.56 -8.30 2.39
CA GLU A 48 -18.33 -9.74 2.36
C GLU A 48 -17.89 -10.23 0.98
N ALA A 49 -18.47 -9.68 -0.10
CA ALA A 49 -18.08 -10.01 -1.46
C ALA A 49 -16.64 -9.56 -1.77
N ILE A 50 -16.24 -8.40 -1.24
CA ILE A 50 -14.90 -7.84 -1.42
C ILE A 50 -13.86 -8.66 -0.65
N VAL A 51 -14.13 -8.95 0.63
CA VAL A 51 -13.24 -9.78 1.45
C VAL A 51 -13.05 -11.14 0.78
N LYS A 52 -14.13 -11.77 0.32
CA LYS A 52 -14.04 -13.03 -0.43
C LYS A 52 -13.20 -12.88 -1.70
N ARG A 53 -13.41 -11.84 -2.50
CA ARG A 53 -12.63 -11.60 -3.75
C ARG A 53 -11.14 -11.43 -3.47
N ILE A 54 -10.76 -10.71 -2.41
CA ILE A 54 -9.36 -10.51 -2.01
C ILE A 54 -8.75 -11.83 -1.56
N LEU A 55 -9.46 -12.59 -0.71
CA LEU A 55 -8.95 -13.85 -0.16
C LEU A 55 -8.83 -14.98 -1.19
N ASP A 56 -9.69 -14.98 -2.21
CA ASP A 56 -9.63 -15.95 -3.32
C ASP A 56 -8.53 -15.60 -4.35
N SER A 57 -7.93 -14.40 -4.26
CA SER A 57 -6.91 -13.95 -5.20
C SER A 57 -5.55 -14.60 -4.90
N SER A 58 -4.78 -14.84 -5.95
CA SER A 58 -3.37 -15.26 -5.80
C SER A 58 -2.48 -14.06 -5.46
N PHE A 59 -1.42 -14.33 -4.72
CA PHE A 59 -0.33 -13.38 -4.51
C PHE A 59 0.32 -13.00 -5.85
N THR A 60 0.67 -11.73 -6.00
CA THR A 60 1.18 -11.15 -7.26
C THR A 60 2.70 -11.26 -7.40
N GLU A 61 3.39 -11.60 -6.32
CA GLU A 61 4.84 -11.62 -6.24
C GLU A 61 5.43 -12.74 -7.11
N GLU A 62 6.25 -12.36 -8.09
CA GLU A 62 6.89 -13.31 -9.00
C GLU A 62 8.04 -14.10 -8.35
N HIS A 63 8.63 -13.54 -7.29
CA HIS A 63 9.78 -14.09 -6.59
C HIS A 63 9.45 -14.39 -5.12
N ALA A 64 10.16 -15.36 -4.55
CA ALA A 64 10.03 -15.69 -3.14
C ALA A 64 10.44 -14.50 -2.27
N ILE A 65 9.54 -14.07 -1.38
CA ILE A 65 9.84 -13.04 -0.39
C ILE A 65 10.85 -13.63 0.61
N THR A 66 11.88 -12.85 0.93
CA THR A 66 12.95 -13.21 1.86
C THR A 66 13.10 -12.17 2.95
N VAL A 67 13.69 -12.58 4.07
CA VAL A 67 14.16 -11.68 5.13
C VAL A 67 15.68 -11.60 4.97
N ASP A 68 16.19 -10.38 4.77
CA ASP A 68 17.63 -10.13 4.76
C ASP A 68 18.17 -10.26 6.18
N GLU A 69 18.86 -11.38 6.45
CA GLU A 69 19.48 -11.67 7.75
C GLU A 69 20.62 -10.69 8.09
N GLY A 70 21.14 -9.95 7.10
CA GLY A 70 22.12 -8.88 7.30
C GLY A 70 21.50 -7.53 7.63
N ASP A 71 20.17 -7.42 7.69
CA ASP A 71 19.49 -6.17 7.96
C ASP A 71 19.80 -5.65 9.37
N VAL A 72 20.00 -4.34 9.48
CA VAL A 72 20.38 -3.66 10.73
C VAL A 72 19.32 -3.78 11.84
N LEU A 73 18.08 -4.12 11.50
CA LEU A 73 17.02 -4.36 12.49
C LEU A 73 17.17 -5.71 13.21
N GLY A 74 17.98 -6.64 12.67
CA GLY A 74 18.22 -7.96 13.27
C GLY A 74 16.98 -8.84 13.40
N LEU A 75 15.91 -8.50 12.67
CA LEU A 75 14.66 -9.25 12.68
C LEU A 75 14.77 -10.50 11.82
N ARG A 76 14.03 -11.54 12.20
CA ARG A 76 14.03 -12.84 11.55
C ARG A 76 12.65 -13.21 11.07
N ARG A 77 12.59 -14.00 10.00
CA ARG A 77 11.34 -14.59 9.50
C ARG A 77 10.61 -15.30 10.65
N GLY A 78 9.29 -15.14 10.68
CA GLY A 78 8.42 -15.78 11.67
C GLY A 78 8.22 -14.97 12.96
N GLN A 79 8.97 -13.89 13.17
CA GLN A 79 8.76 -13.03 14.34
C GLN A 79 7.49 -12.21 14.21
N ARG A 80 6.72 -12.08 15.29
CA ARG A 80 5.57 -11.18 15.31
C ARG A 80 6.07 -9.74 15.42
N VAL A 81 5.60 -8.88 14.54
CA VAL A 81 6.01 -7.46 14.49
C VAL A 81 4.79 -6.56 14.34
N SER A 82 4.97 -5.29 14.72
CA SER A 82 4.05 -4.19 14.45
C SER A 82 4.69 -3.21 13.48
N VAL A 83 3.96 -2.82 12.45
CA VAL A 83 4.38 -1.83 11.45
C VAL A 83 3.55 -0.56 11.65
N VAL A 84 4.22 0.58 11.89
CA VAL A 84 3.57 1.82 12.32
C VAL A 84 4.07 3.01 11.48
N PRO A 85 3.20 3.82 10.89
CA PRO A 85 3.61 5.05 10.20
C PRO A 85 4.18 6.05 11.22
N VAL A 86 5.25 6.76 10.84
CA VAL A 86 5.94 7.73 11.72
C VAL A 86 5.52 9.19 11.48
N ASP A 87 4.71 9.44 10.47
CA ASP A 87 4.22 10.78 10.10
C ASP A 87 2.80 11.03 10.64
N PHE A 88 1.77 10.52 9.97
CA PHE A 88 0.36 10.68 10.30
C PHE A 88 -0.35 9.32 10.29
N GLY A 89 -1.44 9.18 11.03
CA GLY A 89 -2.18 7.90 11.11
C GLY A 89 -1.61 6.88 12.09
N SER A 90 -0.72 7.31 13.01
CA SER A 90 -0.08 6.44 14.02
C SER A 90 -1.05 5.82 15.05
N THR A 91 -2.35 6.12 14.98
CA THR A 91 -3.39 5.52 15.81
C THR A 91 -3.75 4.11 15.39
N HIS A 92 -3.43 3.72 14.16
CA HIS A 92 -3.60 2.36 13.65
C HIS A 92 -2.24 1.73 13.41
N LYS A 93 -2.14 0.46 13.77
CA LYS A 93 -0.93 -0.34 13.64
C LYS A 93 -1.34 -1.68 13.06
N ASP A 94 -0.61 -2.12 12.07
CA ASP A 94 -0.79 -3.47 11.53
C ASP A 94 0.21 -4.39 12.20
N GLU A 95 -0.26 -5.57 12.62
CA GLU A 95 0.52 -6.55 13.34
C GLU A 95 0.44 -7.89 12.63
N GLY A 96 1.57 -8.57 12.50
CA GLY A 96 1.65 -9.78 11.70
C GLY A 96 2.95 -10.54 11.90
N GLU A 97 3.00 -11.74 11.33
CA GLU A 97 4.24 -12.51 11.22
C GLU A 97 5.13 -11.88 10.15
N LEU A 98 6.40 -11.60 10.46
CA LEU A 98 7.38 -11.10 9.51
C LEU A 98 7.69 -12.17 8.46
N VAL A 99 7.29 -11.91 7.21
CA VAL A 99 7.56 -12.79 6.07
C VAL A 99 8.49 -12.17 5.04
N GLY A 100 8.80 -10.88 5.13
CA GLY A 100 9.75 -10.21 4.24
C GLY A 100 10.40 -9.00 4.88
N LEU A 101 11.69 -8.83 4.63
CA LEU A 101 12.44 -7.65 5.02
C LEU A 101 13.59 -7.46 4.04
N SER A 102 13.57 -6.35 3.33
CA SER A 102 14.62 -5.98 2.38
C SER A 102 15.07 -4.53 2.64
N ARG A 103 15.95 -3.99 1.80
CA ARG A 103 16.33 -2.57 1.87
C ARG A 103 15.13 -1.63 1.75
N ASP A 104 14.14 -1.98 0.93
CA ASP A 104 13.12 -1.05 0.47
C ASP A 104 11.72 -1.36 1.05
N GLU A 105 11.48 -2.60 1.48
CA GLU A 105 10.17 -3.03 2.00
C GLU A 105 10.23 -3.92 3.24
N VAL A 106 9.11 -3.96 3.96
CA VAL A 106 8.77 -4.95 4.98
C VAL A 106 7.44 -5.59 4.62
N VAL A 107 7.35 -6.90 4.81
CA VAL A 107 6.15 -7.67 4.49
C VAL A 107 5.72 -8.49 5.69
N ILE A 108 4.47 -8.33 6.10
CA ILE A 108 3.87 -9.10 7.19
C ILE A 108 2.70 -9.95 6.70
N LEU A 109 2.53 -11.10 7.33
CA LEU A 109 1.34 -11.94 7.20
C LEU A 109 0.42 -11.64 8.38
N SER A 110 -0.73 -11.02 8.09
CA SER A 110 -1.72 -10.58 9.08
C SER A 110 -2.98 -11.40 8.97
N ASP A 111 -3.54 -11.80 10.11
CA ASP A 111 -4.78 -12.56 10.15
C ASP A 111 -5.99 -11.65 9.91
N VAL A 112 -6.93 -12.11 9.08
CA VAL A 112 -8.20 -11.40 8.86
C VAL A 112 -9.13 -11.66 10.05
N PRO A 113 -9.77 -10.62 10.61
CA PRO A 113 -10.73 -10.78 11.70
C PRO A 113 -11.78 -11.86 11.41
N GLY A 114 -12.12 -12.63 12.45
CA GLY A 114 -13.04 -13.76 12.34
C GLY A 114 -12.42 -15.03 11.76
N GLY A 115 -11.09 -15.10 11.62
CA GLY A 115 -10.39 -16.30 11.14
C GLY A 115 -10.65 -16.60 9.66
N ARG A 116 -10.97 -15.56 8.88
CA ARG A 116 -11.39 -15.69 7.47
C ARG A 116 -10.23 -16.01 6.52
N GLY A 117 -8.99 -15.83 6.96
CA GLY A 117 -7.79 -16.07 6.17
C GLY A 117 -6.64 -15.18 6.63
N GLN A 118 -5.66 -15.02 5.77
CA GLN A 118 -4.49 -14.18 6.02
C GLN A 118 -4.26 -13.25 4.83
N LEU A 119 -3.86 -12.01 5.13
CA LEU A 119 -3.43 -11.02 4.17
C LEU A 119 -1.93 -10.85 4.25
N ARG A 120 -1.32 -10.65 3.10
CA ARG A 120 0.08 -10.25 3.01
C ARG A 120 0.14 -8.75 2.77
N LEU A 121 0.65 -8.03 3.75
CA LEU A 121 0.69 -6.57 3.74
C LEU A 121 2.12 -6.11 3.48
N HIS A 122 2.30 -5.31 2.43
CA HIS A 122 3.59 -4.74 2.03
C HIS A 122 3.65 -3.28 2.43
N TYR A 123 4.74 -2.88 3.07
CA TYR A 123 5.01 -1.49 3.44
C TYR A 123 6.38 -1.07 2.91
N PRO A 124 6.53 0.16 2.43
CA PRO A 124 7.86 0.73 2.26
C PRO A 124 8.52 0.86 3.64
N ARG A 125 9.85 0.80 3.70
CA ARG A 125 10.56 1.03 4.97
C ARG A 125 10.64 2.50 5.35
N ILE A 126 10.64 3.39 4.36
CA ILE A 126 10.64 4.82 4.63
C ILE A 126 9.33 5.24 5.27
N ASN A 127 9.42 6.06 6.31
CA ASN A 127 8.29 6.54 7.11
C ASN A 127 7.51 5.46 7.88
N PHE A 128 8.06 4.26 8.02
CA PHE A 128 7.50 3.22 8.89
C PHE A 128 8.50 2.76 9.94
N LYS A 129 8.01 2.53 11.15
CA LYS A 129 8.75 1.88 12.22
C LYS A 129 8.28 0.43 12.35
N ILE A 130 9.24 -0.49 12.41
CA ILE A 130 8.99 -1.91 12.60
C ILE A 130 9.41 -2.26 14.03
N LEU A 131 8.47 -2.77 14.81
CA LEU A 131 8.65 -3.07 16.23
C LEU A 131 8.46 -4.56 16.45
N LEU A 132 9.44 -5.22 17.06
CA LEU A 132 9.30 -6.59 17.53
C LEU A 132 8.23 -6.64 18.63
N LEU A 133 7.29 -7.59 18.51
CA LEU A 133 6.33 -7.91 19.55
C LEU A 133 6.83 -9.13 20.33
N ALA A 134 6.83 -9.02 21.66
CA ALA A 134 7.27 -10.06 22.58
C ALA A 134 6.19 -11.14 22.80
#